data_AF-A0A368Y280-F1
#
_entry.id   AF-A0A368Y280-F1
#
_cell.length_a   1.000
_cell.length_b   1.000
_cell.length_c   1.000
_cell.angle_alpha   90.00
_cell.angle_beta   90.00
_cell.angle_gamma   90.00
#
_symmetry.space_group_name_H-M   'P 1'
#
loop_
_entity.id
_entity.type
_entity.pdbx_description
1 polymer ?
#
loop_
_entity_poly.entity_id
_entity_poly.type
_entity_poly.pdbx_seq_one_letter_code
_entity_poly.pdbx_strand_id
1 'polypeptide(L)'
;MITLTPDAAAQVVAGTPPKPAGHAPGTHVMLWSQSQCALHIEPMDAMLSTNRQAYADDRRIDYVPLFIGTDEDCRAIAASVRGTMHTRQDARREAVQA
;
A
#
# COMPACT_ATOMS: atom_id res chain seq x y z
N MET A 1 21.66 -3.89 -4.89
CA MET A 1 22.65 -2.80 -4.80
C MET A 1 21.86 -1.51 -4.65
N ILE A 2 21.81 -0.93 -3.47
CA ILE A 2 21.05 0.32 -3.22
C ILE A 2 22.05 1.47 -3.35
N THR A 3 21.83 2.34 -4.33
CA THR A 3 22.63 3.56 -4.51
C THR A 3 22.09 4.63 -3.57
N LEU A 4 22.90 5.06 -2.61
CA LEU A 4 22.54 6.14 -1.69
C LEU A 4 22.72 7.50 -2.38
N THR A 5 21.79 8.42 -2.12
CA THR A 5 21.92 9.82 -2.54
C THR A 5 23.06 10.50 -1.76
N PRO A 6 23.67 11.57 -2.28
CA PRO A 6 24.79 12.26 -1.62
C PRO A 6 24.49 12.71 -0.18
N ASP A 7 23.23 13.01 0.12
CA ASP A 7 22.76 13.47 1.44
C ASP A 7 22.70 12.32 2.47
N ALA A 8 22.41 11.09 2.00
CA ALA A 8 22.46 9.90 2.85
C ALA A 8 23.91 9.51 3.19
N ALA A 9 24.88 9.76 2.30
CA ALA A 9 26.28 9.46 2.54
C ALA A 9 26.89 10.34 3.66
N ALA A 10 26.47 11.60 3.78
CA ALA A 10 26.92 12.50 4.84
C ALA A 10 26.45 12.06 6.24
N GLN A 11 25.28 11.44 6.34
CA GLN A 11 24.70 11.00 7.61
C GLN A 11 25.26 9.66 8.11
N VAL A 12 25.80 8.82 7.22
CA VAL A 12 26.45 7.54 7.57
C VAL A 12 27.76 7.76 8.37
N VAL A 13 28.42 8.91 8.21
CA VAL A 13 29.68 9.25 8.90
C VAL A 13 29.49 9.50 10.41
N ALA A 14 28.26 9.75 10.87
CA ALA A 14 27.94 10.08 12.26
C ALA A 14 27.45 8.88 13.12
N GLY A 15 27.51 7.64 12.61
CA GLY A 15 27.16 6.44 13.37
C GLY A 15 25.67 6.28 13.72
N THR A 16 24.81 7.22 13.32
CA THR A 16 23.35 7.12 13.45
C THR A 16 22.76 7.10 12.05
N PRO A 17 22.02 6.04 11.65
CA PRO A 17 21.42 6.00 10.32
C PRO A 17 20.48 7.20 10.14
N PRO A 18 20.41 7.80 8.93
CA PRO A 18 19.38 8.76 8.61
C PRO A 18 18.03 8.24 9.07
N LYS A 19 17.29 9.03 9.84
CA LYS A 19 15.86 8.74 10.01
C LYS A 19 15.28 8.74 8.59
N PRO A 20 14.67 7.63 8.12
CA PRO A 20 14.07 7.64 6.80
C PRO A 20 13.06 8.79 6.76
N ALA A 21 13.13 9.60 5.71
CA ALA A 21 12.11 10.61 5.45
C ALA A 21 10.77 9.87 5.46
N GLY A 22 9.93 10.17 6.46
CA GLY A 22 8.60 9.61 6.53
C GLY A 22 7.76 10.07 5.32
N HIS A 23 6.55 9.56 5.21
CA HIS A 23 5.60 10.14 4.26
C HIS A 23 5.07 11.48 4.80
N ALA A 24 4.52 12.30 3.91
CA ALA A 24 3.89 13.56 4.29
C ALA A 24 2.70 13.30 5.24
N PRO A 25 2.38 14.25 6.14
CA PRO A 25 1.15 14.17 6.92
C PRO A 25 -0.07 14.17 5.98
N GLY A 26 -1.06 13.34 6.30
CA GLY A 26 -2.27 13.20 5.47
C GLY A 26 -2.12 12.31 4.23
N THR A 27 -0.96 11.67 4.03
CA THR A 27 -0.81 10.65 2.97
C THR A 27 -1.75 9.47 3.22
N HIS A 28 -2.49 9.09 2.18
CA HIS A 28 -3.34 7.92 2.12
C HIS A 28 -2.78 6.91 1.13
N VAL A 29 -3.22 5.67 1.29
CA VAL A 29 -2.91 4.55 0.40
C VAL A 29 -4.20 3.88 -0.04
N MET A 30 -4.28 3.56 -1.34
CA MET A 30 -5.30 2.68 -1.89
C MET A 30 -4.73 1.27 -1.99
N LEU A 31 -5.38 0.33 -1.33
CA LEU A 31 -5.03 -1.08 -1.24
C LEU A 31 -6.08 -1.92 -2.00
N TRP A 32 -5.66 -3.06 -2.52
CA TRP A 32 -6.54 -4.07 -3.08
C TRP A 32 -6.43 -5.38 -2.28
N SER A 33 -7.57 -5.89 -1.80
CA SER A 33 -7.68 -7.24 -1.25
C SER A 33 -7.95 -8.21 -2.39
N GLN A 34 -7.01 -9.14 -2.61
CA GLN A 34 -7.19 -10.17 -3.62
C GLN A 34 -8.27 -11.15 -3.20
N SER A 35 -8.27 -11.65 -1.97
CA SER A 35 -9.28 -12.60 -1.48
C SER A 35 -10.70 -12.03 -1.59
N GLN A 36 -10.93 -10.78 -1.20
CA GLN A 36 -12.27 -10.16 -1.21
C GLN A 36 -12.63 -9.52 -2.56
N CYS A 37 -11.67 -9.31 -3.45
CA CYS A 37 -11.84 -8.47 -4.65
C CYS A 37 -12.44 -7.10 -4.28
N ALA A 38 -11.81 -6.42 -3.32
CA ALA A 38 -12.27 -5.14 -2.80
C ALA A 38 -11.12 -4.13 -2.73
N LEU A 39 -11.46 -2.85 -2.84
CA LEU A 39 -10.53 -1.74 -2.61
C LEU A 39 -10.72 -1.21 -1.20
N HIS A 40 -9.61 -0.83 -0.57
CA HIS A 40 -9.58 -0.19 0.75
C HIS A 40 -8.72 1.08 0.67
N ILE A 41 -9.20 2.18 1.23
CA ILE A 41 -8.44 3.43 1.30
C ILE A 41 -8.28 3.78 2.78
N GLU A 42 -7.05 4.03 3.21
CA GLU A 42 -6.75 4.38 4.59
C GLU A 42 -5.51 5.29 4.70
N PRO A 43 -5.32 5.95 5.86
CA PRO A 43 -4.08 6.67 6.15
C PRO A 43 -2.86 5.75 6.08
N MET A 44 -1.76 6.26 5.51
CA MET A 44 -0.51 5.51 5.36
C MET A 44 0.03 4.96 6.69
N ASP A 45 -0.09 5.73 7.77
CA ASP A 45 0.33 5.31 9.11
C ASP A 45 -0.43 4.07 9.61
N ALA A 46 -1.72 3.97 9.31
CA ALA A 46 -2.56 2.83 9.72
C ALA A 46 -2.13 1.56 8.99
N MET A 47 -1.90 1.65 7.69
CA MET A 47 -1.40 0.55 6.86
C MET A 47 0.00 0.10 7.33
N LEU A 48 0.92 1.03 7.55
CA LEU A 48 2.28 0.72 8.03
C LEU A 48 2.27 0.10 9.43
N SER A 49 1.40 0.56 10.32
CA SER A 49 1.22 -0.05 11.65
C SER A 49 0.76 -1.51 11.53
N THR A 50 -0.26 -1.76 10.71
CA THR A 50 -0.79 -3.11 10.45
C THR A 50 0.26 -4.04 9.84
N ASN A 51 1.03 -3.54 8.86
CA ASN A 51 2.08 -4.31 8.20
C ASN A 51 3.24 -4.63 9.15
N ARG A 52 3.62 -3.68 10.02
CA ARG A 52 4.65 -3.90 11.04
C ARG A 52 4.21 -4.99 12.02
N GLN A 53 2.96 -4.97 12.45
CA GLN A 53 2.44 -6.01 13.34
C GLN A 53 2.39 -7.37 12.63
N ALA A 54 1.92 -7.42 11.37
CA ALA A 54 1.92 -8.66 10.60
C ALA A 54 3.33 -9.23 10.38
N TYR A 55 4.33 -8.37 10.16
CA TYR A 55 5.73 -8.78 10.11
C TYR A 55 6.20 -9.37 11.45
N ALA A 56 5.88 -8.71 12.57
CA ALA A 56 6.26 -9.20 13.90
C ALA A 56 5.63 -10.55 14.22
N ASP A 57 4.41 -10.79 13.74
CA ASP A 57 3.63 -12.02 13.97
C ASP A 57 3.88 -13.12 12.92
N ASP A 58 4.76 -12.90 11.93
CA ASP A 58 4.93 -13.76 10.73
C ASP A 58 3.58 -14.12 10.05
N ARG A 59 2.68 -13.13 9.98
CA ARG A 59 1.31 -13.28 9.51
C ARG A 59 1.18 -12.84 8.05
N ARG A 60 0.54 -13.68 7.23
CA ARG A 60 0.20 -13.32 5.84
C ARG A 60 -0.81 -12.17 5.80
N ILE A 61 -0.63 -11.26 4.84
CA ILE A 61 -1.55 -10.17 4.50
C ILE A 61 -1.97 -10.28 3.04
N ASP A 62 -3.25 -9.95 2.78
CA ASP A 62 -3.91 -10.02 1.47
C ASP A 62 -4.10 -8.63 0.80
N TYR A 63 -3.59 -7.56 1.43
CA TYR A 63 -3.73 -6.19 0.95
C TYR A 63 -2.49 -5.76 0.16
N VAL A 64 -2.68 -5.48 -1.12
CA VAL A 64 -1.63 -5.00 -2.03
C VAL A 64 -1.79 -3.50 -2.25
N PRO A 65 -0.79 -2.66 -1.91
CA PRO A 65 -0.83 -1.24 -2.23
C PRO A 65 -0.81 -1.01 -3.75
N LEU A 66 -1.75 -0.21 -4.24
CA LEU A 66 -1.86 0.14 -5.67
C LEU A 66 -1.52 1.61 -5.95
N PHE A 67 -1.82 2.51 -5.00
CA PHE A 67 -1.57 3.94 -5.17
C PHE A 67 -1.34 4.63 -3.82
N ILE A 68 -0.51 5.67 -3.81
CA ILE A 68 -0.18 6.48 -2.63
C ILE A 68 -0.34 7.95 -3.03
N GLY A 69 -1.08 8.72 -2.24
CA GLY A 69 -1.35 10.13 -2.53
C GLY A 69 -2.22 10.77 -1.46
N THR A 70 -3.05 11.73 -1.85
CA THR A 70 -4.12 12.25 -0.98
C THR A 70 -5.31 11.29 -0.93
N ASP A 71 -6.23 11.46 0.02
CA ASP A 71 -7.50 10.70 0.05
C ASP A 71 -8.30 10.92 -1.25
N GLU A 72 -8.33 12.17 -1.75
CA GLU A 72 -9.02 12.52 -2.99
C GLU A 72 -8.42 11.82 -4.20
N ASP A 73 -7.09 11.83 -4.33
CA ASP A 73 -6.41 11.10 -5.42
C ASP A 73 -6.68 9.60 -5.34
N CYS A 74 -6.63 9.02 -4.13
CA CYS A 74 -6.94 7.61 -3.93
C CYS A 74 -8.37 7.28 -4.38
N ARG A 75 -9.35 8.15 -4.10
CA ARG A 75 -10.74 7.97 -4.55
C ARG A 75 -10.89 8.11 -6.06
N ALA A 76 -10.18 9.05 -6.68
CA ALA A 76 -10.18 9.23 -8.12
C ALA A 76 -9.61 7.99 -8.83
N ILE A 77 -8.49 7.46 -8.36
CA ILE A 77 -7.90 6.22 -8.88
C ILE A 77 -8.81 5.02 -8.60
N ALA A 78 -9.42 4.93 -7.42
CA ALA A 78 -10.37 3.87 -7.13
C ALA A 78 -11.53 3.85 -8.13
N ALA A 79 -12.07 5.01 -8.49
CA ALA A 79 -13.13 5.13 -9.49
C ALA A 79 -12.68 4.64 -10.88
N SER A 80 -11.46 4.97 -11.30
CA SER A 80 -10.95 4.58 -12.62
C SER A 80 -10.74 3.07 -12.77
N VAL A 81 -10.43 2.36 -11.68
CA VAL A 81 -10.18 0.91 -11.71
C VAL A 81 -11.41 0.05 -11.38
N ARG A 82 -12.57 0.64 -11.07
CA ARG A 82 -13.81 -0.09 -10.74
C ARG A 82 -14.25 -1.06 -11.84
N GLY A 83 -14.07 -0.70 -13.11
CA GLY A 83 -14.40 -1.59 -14.23
C GLY A 83 -13.68 -2.95 -14.13
N THR A 84 -12.37 -2.91 -13.87
CA THR A 84 -11.56 -4.12 -13.65
C THR A 84 -12.05 -4.95 -12.46
N MET A 85 -12.50 -4.29 -11.39
CA MET A 85 -13.03 -4.97 -10.20
C MET A 85 -14.34 -5.71 -10.50
N HIS A 86 -15.26 -5.08 -11.23
CA HIS A 86 -16.51 -5.73 -11.65
C HIS A 86 -16.23 -6.95 -12.53
N THR A 87 -15.38 -6.83 -13.56
CA THR A 87 -15.00 -7.97 -14.41
C THR A 87 -14.43 -9.14 -13.60
N ARG A 88 -13.59 -8.86 -12.60
CA ARG A 88 -13.05 -9.90 -11.72
C ARG A 88 -14.11 -10.56 -10.84
N GLN A 89 -15.06 -9.78 -10.31
CA GLN A 89 -16.16 -10.30 -9.50
C GLN A 89 -17.11 -11.17 -10.33
N ASP A 90 -17.38 -10.79 -11.58
CA ASP A 90 -18.23 -11.56 -12.49
C ASP A 90 -17.58 -12.89 -12.84
N ALA A 91 -16.30 -12.90 -13.23
CA ALA A 91 -15.55 -14.12 -13.51
C ALA A 91 -15.51 -15.08 -12.29
N ARG A 92 -15.43 -14.55 -11.07
CA ARG A 92 -15.51 -15.37 -9.84
C ARG A 92 -16.88 -15.98 -9.64
N ARG A 93 -17.95 -15.25 -9.92
CA ARG A 93 -19.33 -15.76 -9.81
C ARG A 93 -19.56 -16.90 -10.80
N GLU A 94 -19.09 -16.76 -12.02
CA GLU A 94 -19.17 -17.80 -13.05
C GLU A 94 -18.40 -19.06 -12.65
N ALA A 95 -17.18 -18.91 -12.11
CA ALA A 95 -16.35 -20.04 -11.70
C ALA A 95 -16.92 -20.85 -10.52
N VAL A 96 -17.76 -20.26 -9.67
CA VAL A 96 -18.44 -20.97 -8.56
C VAL A 96 -19.66 -21.74 -9.05
N GLN A 97 -20.23 -21.35 -10.20
CA GLN A 97 -21.44 -21.96 -10.77
C GLN A 97 -21.15 -23.11 -11.75
N ALA A 98 -19.90 -23.26 -12.19
CA ALA A 98 -19.42 -24.32 -13.07
C ALA A 98 -18.93 -25.54 -12.29
#